data_AF-A0A963Q4C2-F1
#
_entry.id   AF-A0A963Q4C2-F1
#
_cell.length_a   1.000
_cell.length_b   1.000
_cell.length_c   1.000
_cell.angle_alpha   90.00
_cell.angle_beta   90.00
_cell.angle_gamma   90.00
#
_symmetry.space_group_name_H-M   'P 1'
#
loop_
_entity.id
_entity.type
_entity.pdbx_description
1 polymer ?
#
loop_
_entity_poly.entity_id
_entity_poly.type
_entity_poly.pdbx_seq_one_letter_code
_entity_poly.pdbx_strand_id
1 'polypeptide(L)'
;TQAELTVVELSDDMVRRQQARFPGVRITTDRAALAHCNVVVGTSTMLLNDTLDAMLAAAPRARRFAVIGPSAGLWPDALFARGVTLLGGTRVVDGDGFRKAMASGDSWSGTARKFALSAVDWPGWKSLLAPRA
;
A
#
# COMPACT_ATOMS: atom_id res chain seq x y z
N THR A 1 -18.26 -17.99 -0.62
CA THR A 1 -18.70 -16.68 -1.14
C THR A 1 -17.61 -16.11 -2.02
N GLN A 2 -17.96 -15.62 -3.22
CA GLN A 2 -17.01 -14.99 -4.14
C GLN A 2 -16.75 -13.55 -3.69
N ALA A 3 -15.50 -13.08 -3.75
CA ALA A 3 -15.16 -11.71 -3.42
C ALA A 3 -15.53 -10.76 -4.59
N GLU A 4 -16.18 -9.65 -4.30
CA GLU A 4 -16.42 -8.57 -5.26
C GLU A 4 -15.19 -7.66 -5.30
N LEU A 5 -14.66 -7.40 -6.51
CA LEU A 5 -13.49 -6.56 -6.71
C LEU A 5 -13.90 -5.19 -7.26
N THR A 6 -13.50 -4.14 -6.55
CA THR A 6 -13.56 -2.74 -7.00
C THR A 6 -12.16 -2.17 -7.05
N VAL A 7 -11.83 -1.46 -8.12
CA VAL A 7 -10.56 -0.76 -8.30
C VAL A 7 -10.83 0.74 -8.42
N VAL A 8 -10.17 1.52 -7.57
CA VAL A 8 -10.11 2.97 -7.68
C VAL A 8 -8.74 3.33 -8.24
N GLU A 9 -8.73 4.11 -9.31
CA GLU A 9 -7.53 4.57 -10.00
C GLU A 9 -7.58 6.09 -10.16
N LEU A 10 -6.43 6.74 -10.24
CA LEU A 10 -6.37 8.22 -10.34
C LEU A 10 -6.61 8.72 -11.77
N SER A 11 -6.22 7.94 -12.78
CA SER A 11 -6.24 8.35 -14.18
C SER A 11 -7.43 7.78 -14.94
N ASP A 12 -8.26 8.64 -15.54
CA ASP A 12 -9.36 8.21 -16.42
C ASP A 12 -8.87 7.37 -17.61
N ASP A 13 -7.67 7.68 -18.13
CA ASP A 13 -7.08 6.87 -19.21
C ASP A 13 -6.75 5.45 -18.75
N MET A 14 -6.17 5.33 -17.55
CA MET A 14 -5.93 4.02 -16.96
C MET A 14 -7.25 3.30 -16.70
N VAL A 15 -8.27 3.97 -16.15
CA VAL A 15 -9.60 3.39 -15.95
C VAL A 15 -10.16 2.81 -17.25
N ARG A 16 -10.17 3.59 -18.35
CA ARG A 16 -10.66 3.11 -19.65
C ARG A 16 -9.92 1.87 -20.13
N ARG A 17 -8.58 1.88 -20.07
CA ARG A 17 -7.75 0.74 -20.48
C ARG A 17 -8.02 -0.51 -19.63
N GLN A 18 -8.17 -0.34 -18.32
CA GLN A 18 -8.41 -1.46 -17.42
C GLN A 18 -9.84 -2.01 -17.54
N GLN A 19 -10.85 -1.15 -17.76
CA GLN A 19 -12.23 -1.59 -18.02
C GLN A 19 -12.32 -2.44 -19.30
N ALA A 20 -11.62 -2.04 -20.36
CA ALA A 20 -11.55 -2.82 -21.60
C ALA A 20 -10.89 -4.19 -21.38
N ARG A 21 -9.88 -4.26 -20.49
CA ARG A 21 -9.17 -5.51 -20.16
C ARG A 21 -9.95 -6.40 -19.17
N PHE A 22 -10.73 -5.81 -18.28
CA PHE A 22 -11.41 -6.47 -17.17
C PHE A 22 -12.88 -6.03 -17.07
N PRO A 23 -13.74 -6.38 -18.04
CA PRO A 23 -15.11 -5.87 -18.13
C PRO A 23 -16.01 -6.29 -16.96
N GLY A 24 -15.66 -7.33 -16.21
CA GLY A 24 -16.40 -7.80 -15.04
C GLY A 24 -15.97 -7.15 -13.71
N VAL A 25 -15.03 -6.21 -13.72
CA VAL A 25 -14.52 -5.54 -12.52
C VAL A 25 -15.01 -4.10 -12.50
N ARG A 26 -15.53 -3.64 -11.36
CA ARG A 26 -15.85 -2.22 -11.18
C ARG A 26 -14.55 -1.44 -11.07
N ILE A 27 -14.20 -0.67 -12.10
CA ILE A 27 -13.00 0.17 -12.14
C ILE A 27 -13.44 1.63 -12.36
N THR A 28 -13.02 2.55 -11.50
CA THR A 28 -13.50 3.93 -11.51
C THR A 28 -12.46 4.90 -10.92
N THR A 29 -12.64 6.20 -11.18
CA THR A 29 -11.93 7.28 -10.47
C THR A 29 -12.65 7.72 -9.20
N ASP A 30 -13.90 7.29 -9.00
CA ASP A 30 -14.70 7.65 -7.83
C ASP A 30 -14.31 6.81 -6.61
N ARG A 31 -13.62 7.45 -5.65
CA ARG A 31 -13.25 6.82 -4.38
C ARG A 31 -14.44 6.38 -3.54
N ALA A 32 -15.63 6.96 -3.71
CA ALA A 32 -16.82 6.58 -2.97
C ALA A 32 -17.25 5.13 -3.27
N ALA A 33 -16.75 4.54 -4.36
CA ALA A 33 -16.90 3.12 -4.64
C ALA A 33 -16.31 2.21 -3.54
N LEU A 34 -15.39 2.70 -2.70
CA LEU A 34 -14.85 1.97 -1.56
C LEU A 34 -15.81 1.86 -0.36
N ALA A 35 -16.95 2.58 -0.37
CA ALA A 35 -17.85 2.66 0.78
C ALA A 35 -18.36 1.29 1.28
N HIS A 36 -18.45 0.32 0.39
CA HIS A 36 -18.91 -1.04 0.69
C HIS A 36 -17.77 -2.05 0.92
N CYS A 37 -16.51 -1.67 0.66
CA CYS A 37 -15.36 -2.57 0.79
C CYS A 37 -15.05 -2.85 2.27
N ASN A 38 -14.88 -4.12 2.60
CA ASN A 38 -14.45 -4.58 3.93
C ASN A 38 -12.94 -4.89 3.99
N VAL A 39 -12.29 -5.05 2.83
CA VAL A 39 -10.84 -5.22 2.68
C VAL A 39 -10.39 -4.26 1.58
N VAL A 40 -9.41 -3.41 1.89
CA VAL A 40 -8.82 -2.44 0.97
C VAL A 40 -7.32 -2.69 0.89
N VAL A 41 -6.81 -2.73 -0.34
CA VAL A 41 -5.36 -2.78 -0.63
C VAL A 41 -5.04 -1.54 -1.45
N GLY A 42 -4.33 -0.61 -0.85
CA GLY A 42 -3.95 0.66 -1.46
C GLY A 42 -2.45 0.74 -1.71
N THR A 43 -2.07 1.47 -2.75
CA THR A 43 -0.67 1.76 -3.09
C THR A 43 -0.01 2.69 -2.07
N SER A 44 1.27 2.48 -1.78
CA SER A 44 2.08 3.39 -0.94
C SER A 44 2.27 4.77 -1.58
N THR A 45 1.96 4.94 -2.86
CA THR A 45 1.98 6.26 -3.51
C THR A 45 0.94 7.22 -2.93
N MET A 46 -0.08 6.73 -2.21
CA MET A 46 -1.01 7.57 -1.43
C MET A 46 -0.30 8.46 -0.39
N LEU A 47 0.88 8.03 0.06
CA LEU A 47 1.73 8.78 0.99
C LEU A 47 2.48 9.91 0.28
N LEU A 48 2.79 9.72 -1.01
CA LEU A 48 3.55 10.68 -1.82
C LEU A 48 2.66 11.77 -2.42
N ASN A 49 1.40 11.45 -2.70
CA ASN A 49 0.43 12.37 -3.30
C ASN A 49 -0.63 12.87 -2.30
N ASP A 50 -0.42 12.65 -1.00
CA ASP A 50 -1.27 13.13 0.10
C ASP A 50 -2.75 12.71 0.00
N THR A 51 -3.01 11.48 -0.45
CA THR A 51 -4.40 10.97 -0.61
C THR A 51 -4.83 9.95 0.43
N LEU A 52 -3.93 9.50 1.31
CA LEU A 52 -4.23 8.41 2.26
C LEU A 52 -5.45 8.72 3.14
N ASP A 53 -5.50 9.88 3.78
CA ASP A 53 -6.57 10.22 4.72
C ASP A 53 -7.95 10.25 4.04
N ALA A 54 -8.00 10.79 2.82
CA ALA A 54 -9.22 10.81 2.02
C ALA A 54 -9.63 9.41 1.50
N MET A 55 -8.68 8.49 1.31
CA MET A 55 -8.95 7.10 0.93
C MET A 55 -9.42 6.25 2.12
N LEU A 56 -8.86 6.50 3.32
CA LEU A 56 -9.35 5.91 4.57
C LEU A 56 -10.79 6.35 4.84
N ALA A 57 -11.09 7.64 4.70
CA ALA A 57 -12.44 8.18 4.86
C ALA A 57 -13.45 7.62 3.85
N ALA A 58 -13.01 7.32 2.62
CA ALA A 58 -13.85 6.74 1.58
C ALA A 58 -14.20 5.26 1.82
N ALA A 59 -13.50 4.58 2.73
CA ALA A 59 -13.67 3.16 3.03
C ALA A 59 -14.12 2.89 4.49
N PRO A 60 -15.24 3.48 4.96
CA PRO A 60 -15.66 3.40 6.37
C PRO A 60 -15.98 1.98 6.86
N ARG A 61 -16.19 1.02 5.96
CA ARG A 61 -16.47 -0.39 6.29
C ARG A 61 -15.22 -1.28 6.27
N ALA A 62 -14.05 -0.73 5.92
CA ALA A 62 -12.82 -1.49 5.85
C ALA A 62 -12.42 -2.01 7.23
N ARG A 63 -12.35 -3.34 7.37
CA ARG A 63 -11.78 -4.03 8.54
C ARG A 63 -10.29 -4.30 8.37
N ARG A 64 -9.83 -4.30 7.12
CA ARG A 64 -8.43 -4.43 6.73
C ARG A 64 -8.16 -3.36 5.69
N PHE A 65 -7.21 -2.49 5.99
CA PHE A 65 -6.68 -1.51 5.07
C PHE A 65 -5.17 -1.73 5.00
N ALA A 66 -4.68 -2.24 3.88
CA ALA A 66 -3.27 -2.47 3.63
C ALA A 66 -2.71 -1.34 2.76
N VAL A 67 -1.62 -0.71 3.20
CA VAL A 67 -0.83 0.20 2.36
C VAL A 67 0.40 -0.56 1.88
N ILE A 68 0.53 -0.76 0.57
CA ILE A 68 1.58 -1.59 -0.02
C ILE A 68 2.35 -0.87 -1.11
N GLY A 69 3.67 -1.04 -1.11
CA GLY A 69 4.54 -0.62 -2.22
C GLY A 69 5.92 -0.17 -1.77
N PRO A 70 6.87 0.01 -2.69
CA PRO A 70 8.26 0.34 -2.35
C PRO A 70 8.41 1.64 -1.54
N SER A 71 7.47 2.59 -1.67
CA SER A 71 7.48 3.86 -0.92
C SER A 71 7.11 3.70 0.56
N ALA A 72 6.66 2.52 1.00
CA ALA A 72 6.27 2.22 2.38
C ALA A 72 7.46 1.86 3.30
N GLY A 73 8.66 2.39 3.05
CA GLY A 73 9.88 2.13 3.83
C GLY A 73 10.02 3.00 5.09
N LEU A 74 8.97 3.11 5.91
CA LEU A 74 8.88 4.05 7.04
C LEU A 74 8.37 3.39 8.32
N TRP A 75 8.50 4.08 9.47
CA TRP A 75 7.94 3.62 10.74
C TRP A 75 6.40 3.63 10.72
N PRO A 76 5.73 2.50 10.97
CA PRO A 76 4.31 2.36 10.65
C PRO A 76 3.37 3.00 11.68
N ASP A 77 3.87 3.43 12.84
CA ASP A 77 3.06 3.87 13.98
C ASP A 77 2.03 4.95 13.59
N ALA A 78 2.44 5.96 12.83
CA ALA A 78 1.55 7.03 12.38
C ALA A 78 0.46 6.53 11.42
N LEU A 79 0.76 5.53 10.59
CA LEU A 79 -0.21 4.93 9.67
C LEU A 79 -1.20 4.06 10.43
N PHE A 80 -0.72 3.26 11.39
CA PHE A 80 -1.56 2.42 12.23
C PHE A 80 -2.51 3.24 13.09
N ALA A 81 -2.05 4.36 13.66
CA ALA A 81 -2.91 5.29 14.39
C ALA A 81 -4.04 5.91 13.54
N ARG A 82 -3.88 5.97 12.21
CA ARG A 82 -4.89 6.48 11.26
C ARG A 82 -5.84 5.40 10.73
N GLY A 83 -5.66 4.14 11.11
CA GLY A 83 -6.54 3.03 10.68
C GLY A 83 -5.96 2.14 9.57
N VAL A 84 -4.70 2.34 9.16
CA VAL A 84 -3.99 1.33 8.38
C VAL A 84 -3.78 0.09 9.26
N THR A 85 -4.07 -1.09 8.73
CA THR A 85 -3.96 -2.36 9.49
C THR A 85 -2.73 -3.18 9.10
N LEU A 86 -2.16 -2.91 7.93
CA LEU A 86 -0.98 -3.59 7.41
C LEU A 86 -0.16 -2.63 6.54
N LEU A 87 1.15 -2.61 6.77
CA LEU A 87 2.12 -1.91 5.93
C LEU A 87 2.99 -2.92 5.20
N GLY A 88 2.96 -2.92 3.87
CA GLY A 88 3.80 -3.77 3.04
C GLY A 88 4.82 -2.95 2.27
N GLY A 89 6.11 -3.21 2.47
CA GLY A 89 7.17 -2.41 1.85
C GLY A 89 8.33 -3.25 1.30
N THR A 90 9.37 -2.54 0.91
CA THR A 90 10.59 -3.11 0.35
C THR A 90 11.78 -2.69 1.21
N ARG A 91 12.56 -3.65 1.69
CA ARG A 91 13.84 -3.43 2.37
C ARG A 91 14.97 -3.70 1.37
N VAL A 92 15.81 -2.71 1.10
CA VAL A 92 17.05 -2.91 0.34
C VAL A 92 18.02 -3.74 1.19
N VAL A 93 18.55 -4.82 0.61
CA VAL A 93 19.52 -5.72 1.27
C VAL A 93 20.90 -5.68 0.62
N ASP A 94 20.99 -5.14 -0.60
CA ASP A 94 22.23 -4.85 -1.32
C ASP A 94 22.14 -3.42 -1.90
N GLY A 95 22.79 -2.47 -1.22
CA GLY A 95 22.72 -1.05 -1.59
C GLY A 95 23.42 -0.73 -2.91
N ASP A 96 24.57 -1.34 -3.18
CA ASP A 96 25.34 -1.10 -4.41
C ASP A 96 24.67 -1.72 -5.62
N GLY A 97 24.18 -2.96 -5.49
CA GLY A 97 23.38 -3.60 -6.52
C GLY A 97 22.11 -2.80 -6.81
N PHE A 98 21.42 -2.33 -5.78
CA PHE A 98 20.21 -1.51 -5.95
C PHE A 98 20.52 -0.21 -6.71
N ARG A 99 21.57 0.51 -6.31
CA ARG A 99 22.01 1.75 -6.99
C ARG A 99 22.37 1.50 -8.44
N LYS A 100 23.10 0.43 -8.74
CA LYS A 100 23.47 0.06 -10.11
C LYS A 100 22.24 -0.23 -10.97
N ALA A 101 21.32 -1.05 -10.46
CA ALA A 101 20.08 -1.39 -11.18
C ALA A 101 19.21 -0.16 -11.43
N MET A 102 19.08 0.74 -10.45
CA MET A 102 18.36 2.00 -10.63
C MET A 102 19.00 2.90 -11.70
N ALA A 103 20.33 2.97 -11.76
CA ALA A 103 21.04 3.78 -12.74
C ALA A 103 20.93 3.23 -14.18
N SER A 104 20.81 1.91 -14.35
CA SER A 104 20.65 1.26 -15.65
C SER A 104 19.20 1.05 -16.08
N GLY A 105 18.23 1.27 -15.19
CA GLY A 105 16.82 0.95 -15.44
C GLY A 105 16.51 -0.56 -15.35
N ASP A 106 17.44 -1.35 -14.81
CA ASP A 106 17.27 -2.80 -14.62
C ASP A 106 16.35 -3.14 -13.44
N SER A 107 15.88 -4.39 -13.38
CA SER A 107 15.17 -4.89 -12.21
C SER A 107 16.05 -4.88 -10.97
N TRP A 108 15.63 -4.16 -9.93
CA TRP A 108 16.26 -4.18 -8.61
C TRP A 108 15.73 -5.29 -7.69
N SER A 109 14.83 -6.17 -8.17
CA SER A 109 14.15 -7.17 -7.33
C SER A 109 15.09 -8.14 -6.59
N GLY A 110 16.26 -8.48 -7.16
CA GLY A 110 17.26 -9.32 -6.49
C GLY A 110 17.96 -8.66 -5.29
N THR A 111 17.98 -7.32 -5.29
CA THR A 111 18.73 -6.48 -4.33
C THR A 111 17.89 -6.05 -3.13
N ALA A 112 16.63 -6.49 -3.08
CA ALA A 112 15.68 -6.11 -2.04
C ALA A 112 14.81 -7.28 -1.59
N ARG A 113 14.15 -7.12 -0.43
CA ARG A 113 13.20 -8.09 0.13
C ARG A 113 11.91 -7.39 0.49
N LYS A 114 10.77 -8.04 0.20
CA LYS A 114 9.47 -7.57 0.65
C LYS A 114 9.32 -7.82 2.15
N PHE A 115 8.65 -6.91 2.85
CA PHE A 115 8.23 -7.12 4.23
C PHE A 115 6.74 -6.78 4.37
N ALA A 116 6.12 -7.28 5.44
CA ALA A 116 4.81 -6.87 5.87
C ALA A 116 4.82 -6.71 7.40
N LEU A 117 4.30 -5.59 7.88
CA LEU A 117 4.12 -5.28 9.30
C LEU A 117 2.62 -5.14 9.56
N SER A 118 2.08 -5.90 10.51
CA SER A 118 0.69 -5.78 10.93
C SER A 118 0.58 -4.83 12.12
N ALA A 119 -0.55 -4.13 12.24
CA ALA A 119 -0.80 -3.28 13.40
C ALA A 119 -0.90 -4.08 14.72
N VAL A 120 -1.31 -5.35 14.65
CA VAL A 120 -1.48 -6.22 15.83
C VAL A 120 -0.16 -6.77 16.36
N ASP A 121 0.82 -6.98 15.48
CA ASP A 121 2.12 -7.56 15.83
C ASP A 121 3.21 -6.49 15.99
N TRP A 122 2.89 -5.22 15.74
CA TRP A 122 3.85 -4.12 15.83
C TRP A 122 3.99 -3.61 17.28
N PRO A 123 5.17 -3.77 17.92
CA PRO A 123 5.36 -3.41 19.32
C PRO A 123 5.53 -1.89 19.54
N GLY A 124 5.55 -1.08 18.48
CA GLY A 124 5.88 0.34 18.53
C GLY A 124 7.37 0.61 18.35
N TRP A 125 7.74 1.66 17.60
CA TRP A 125 9.15 1.98 17.33
C TRP A 125 9.95 2.23 18.63
N LYS A 126 9.31 2.82 19.64
CA LYS A 126 9.94 3.07 20.95
C LYS A 126 10.33 1.78 21.66
N SER A 127 9.50 0.75 21.57
CA SER A 127 9.77 -0.57 22.17
C SER A 127 10.94 -1.26 21.46
N LEU A 128 11.01 -1.15 20.12
CA LEU A 128 12.10 -1.72 19.33
C LEU A 128 13.46 -1.07 19.60
N LEU A 129 13.47 0.22 19.95
CA LEU A 129 14.69 0.97 20.26
C LEU A 129 15.06 0.94 21.74
N ALA A 130 14.21 0.37 22.61
CA ALA A 130 14.54 0.25 24.02
C ALA A 130 15.78 -0.63 24.20
N PRO A 131 16.70 -0.30 25.12
CA PRO A 131 17.81 -1.17 25.47
C PRO A 131 17.28 -2.56 25.83
N ARG A 132 17.90 -3.61 25.29
CA ARG A 132 17.62 -4.96 25.75
C ARG A 132 18.17 -5.10 27.17
N ALA A 133 17.32 -5.50 28.11
CA ALA A 133 17.73 -5.89 29.46
C ALA A 133 18.63 -7.13 29.43
#